data_AF-A0A2K2UF19-F1
#
_entry.id   AF-A0A2K2UF19-F1
#
_cell.length_a   1.000
_cell.length_b   1.000
_cell.length_c   1.000
_cell.angle_alpha   90.00
_cell.angle_beta   90.00
_cell.angle_gamma   90.00
#
_symmetry.space_group_name_H-M   'P 1'
#
loop_
_entity.id
_entity.type
_entity.pdbx_description
1 polymer ?
#
loop_
_entity_poly.entity_id
_entity_poly.type
_entity_poly.pdbx_seq_one_letter_code
_entity_poly.pdbx_strand_id
1 'polypeptide(L)'
;MNVEIAQRLATMRREKGYSQEELAAQLGLSRQAISKWERAESSPDTGNLVALAKLYGVTVDELLRVEEDIEDDVRFEERDRDAVEAGATRGAQIQAQEAAVRANEAAVRAAQAAVAAAQARATAEQAQTKSLEQATSSGQMSATACPPPPSGQPVQPQPQQPYRAQQPGAEHDAGGHRKRGPWTTFPYPVLCVIIFLALGFLCGVWHPAWLVFLTIPLYYWIAHIIENDPNYRADRR
;
A
#
# COMPACT_ATOMS: atom_id res chain seq x y z
N MET A 1 -3.73 37.59 1.96
CA MET A 1 -2.78 36.93 1.04
C MET A 1 -2.70 35.46 1.43
N ASN A 2 -2.43 34.53 0.49
CA ASN A 2 -2.18 33.13 0.86
C ASN A 2 -0.87 33.03 1.67
N VAL A 3 -0.83 32.18 2.70
CA VAL A 3 0.34 31.92 3.54
C VAL A 3 1.53 31.42 2.73
N GLU A 4 1.31 30.58 1.73
CA GLU A 4 2.38 30.06 0.87
C GLU A 4 3.03 31.17 0.04
N ILE A 5 2.22 32.07 -0.52
CA ILE A 5 2.70 33.25 -1.25
C ILE A 5 3.50 34.18 -0.31
N ALA A 6 3.02 34.38 0.93
CA ALA A 6 3.72 35.17 1.93
C ALA A 6 5.09 34.57 2.31
N GLN A 7 5.17 33.24 2.46
CA GLN A 7 6.41 32.52 2.70
C GLN A 7 7.36 32.63 1.50
N ARG A 8 6.84 32.46 0.28
CA ARG A 8 7.60 32.61 -0.97
C ARG A 8 8.20 34.00 -1.09
N LEU A 9 7.44 35.04 -0.77
CA LEU A 9 7.91 36.42 -0.73
C LEU A 9 9.08 36.59 0.25
N ALA A 10 8.96 36.02 1.45
CA ALA A 10 10.03 36.06 2.45
C ALA A 10 11.27 35.28 2.00
N THR A 11 11.09 34.17 1.27
CA THR A 11 12.19 33.38 0.71
C THR A 11 12.93 34.14 -0.38
N MET A 12 12.22 34.72 -1.36
CA MET A 12 12.86 35.54 -2.41
C MET A 12 13.63 36.72 -1.82
N ARG A 13 13.09 37.37 -0.76
CA ARG A 13 13.82 38.43 -0.05
C ARG A 13 15.15 37.92 0.52
N ARG A 14 15.14 36.77 1.20
CA ARG A 14 16.34 36.16 1.79
C ARG A 14 17.34 35.71 0.74
N GLU A 15 16.89 35.17 -0.39
CA GLU A 15 17.74 34.77 -1.53
C GLU A 15 18.49 35.95 -2.14
N LYS A 16 17.85 37.13 -2.20
CA LYS A 16 18.51 38.38 -2.61
C LYS A 16 19.36 39.02 -1.50
N GLY A 17 19.36 38.45 -0.30
CA GLY A 17 20.16 38.93 0.83
C GLY A 17 19.62 40.18 1.51
N TYR A 18 18.35 40.56 1.28
CA TYR A 18 17.77 41.77 1.87
C TYR A 18 17.20 41.51 3.27
N SER A 19 17.39 42.43 4.19
CA SER A 19 16.57 42.56 5.41
C SER A 19 15.17 43.11 5.08
N GLN A 20 14.22 43.01 6.03
CA GLN A 20 12.89 43.59 5.84
C GLN A 20 12.95 45.12 5.72
N GLU A 21 13.88 45.74 6.45
CA GLU A 21 14.17 47.18 6.41
C GLU A 21 14.74 47.61 5.07
N GLU A 22 15.70 46.87 4.51
CA GLU A 22 16.30 47.18 3.21
C GLU A 22 15.29 46.99 2.08
N LEU A 23 14.49 45.92 2.10
CA LEU A 23 13.43 45.71 1.11
C LEU A 23 12.39 46.85 1.18
N ALA A 24 12.01 47.24 2.39
CA ALA A 24 11.09 48.35 2.60
C ALA A 24 11.66 49.67 2.05
N ALA A 25 12.94 49.95 2.30
CA ALA A 25 13.61 51.13 1.77
C ALA A 25 13.65 51.13 0.23
N GLN A 26 13.92 49.98 -0.38
CA GLN A 26 13.99 49.83 -1.84
C GLN A 26 12.63 50.02 -2.53
N LEU A 27 11.54 49.66 -1.84
CA LEU A 27 10.17 49.81 -2.33
C LEU A 27 9.51 51.13 -1.89
N GLY A 28 10.16 51.94 -1.06
CA GLY A 28 9.58 53.18 -0.52
C GLY A 28 8.45 52.94 0.49
N LEU A 29 8.51 51.84 1.24
CA LEU A 29 7.48 51.38 2.16
C LEU A 29 7.99 51.34 3.61
N SER A 30 7.08 51.10 4.55
CA SER A 30 7.45 50.81 5.93
C SER A 30 7.84 49.34 6.11
N ARG A 31 8.83 49.06 6.96
CA ARG A 31 9.17 47.69 7.40
C ARG A 31 7.96 46.91 7.90
N GLN A 32 7.04 47.59 8.58
CA GLN A 32 5.80 46.99 9.09
C GLN A 32 4.91 46.44 7.97
N ALA A 33 4.85 47.11 6.81
CA ALA A 33 4.10 46.61 5.66
C ALA A 33 4.68 45.29 5.15
N ILE A 34 6.01 45.23 4.96
CA ILE A 34 6.71 44.00 4.54
C ILE A 34 6.48 42.88 5.55
N SER A 35 6.62 43.16 6.85
CA SER A 35 6.40 42.17 7.91
C SER A 35 4.99 41.59 7.88
N LYS A 36 3.97 42.45 7.68
CA LYS A 36 2.58 41.99 7.56
C LYS A 36 2.34 41.14 6.31
N TRP A 37 3.00 41.45 5.20
CA TRP A 37 2.92 40.64 3.98
C TRP A 37 3.56 39.27 4.16
N GLU A 38 4.77 39.22 4.73
CA GLU A 38 5.49 37.96 5.00
C GLU A 38 4.80 37.07 6.04
N ARG A 39 3.95 37.64 6.91
CA ARG A 39 3.11 36.90 7.86
C ARG A 39 1.69 36.62 7.36
N ALA A 40 1.39 36.94 6.10
CA ALA A 40 0.07 36.81 5.48
C ALA A 40 -1.06 37.62 6.17
N GLU A 41 -0.73 38.57 7.04
CA GLU A 41 -1.69 39.43 7.76
C GLU A 41 -2.33 40.49 6.84
N SER A 42 -1.67 40.82 5.74
CA SER A 42 -2.22 41.71 4.70
C SER A 42 -1.68 41.34 3.33
N SER A 43 -2.33 41.83 2.28
CA SER A 43 -1.88 41.66 0.90
C SER A 43 -1.22 42.94 0.39
N PRO A 44 -0.12 42.86 -0.37
CA PRO A 44 0.40 43.99 -1.12
C PRO A 44 -0.62 44.43 -2.18
N ASP A 45 -0.69 45.72 -2.43
CA ASP A 45 -1.49 46.25 -3.55
C ASP A 45 -0.85 45.90 -4.90
N THR A 46 -1.59 46.16 -5.98
CA THR A 46 -1.14 45.88 -7.35
C THR A 46 0.16 46.60 -7.71
N GLY A 47 0.37 47.84 -7.24
CA GLY A 47 1.58 48.60 -7.51
C GLY A 47 2.81 47.97 -6.85
N ASN A 48 2.65 47.56 -5.60
CA ASN A 48 3.66 46.89 -4.80
C ASN A 48 3.98 45.49 -5.33
N LEU A 49 2.98 44.75 -5.81
CA LEU A 49 3.18 43.47 -6.51
C LEU A 49 4.03 43.64 -7.76
N VAL A 50 3.75 44.66 -8.58
CA VAL A 50 4.56 44.97 -9.77
C VAL A 50 5.98 45.39 -9.39
N ALA A 51 6.15 46.17 -8.31
CA ALA A 51 7.46 46.57 -7.83
C ALA A 51 8.28 45.38 -7.31
N LEU A 52 7.66 44.48 -6.55
CA LEU A 52 8.27 43.23 -6.08
C LEU A 52 8.67 42.31 -7.25
N ALA A 53 7.77 42.12 -8.22
CA ALA A 53 8.05 41.33 -9.41
C ALA A 53 9.28 41.87 -10.18
N LYS A 54 9.33 43.19 -10.40
CA LYS A 54 10.49 43.85 -11.02
C LYS A 54 11.77 43.70 -10.21
N LEU A 55 11.68 43.81 -8.88
CA LEU A 55 12.84 43.71 -7.99
C LEU A 55 13.44 42.30 -7.99
N TYR A 56 12.58 41.28 -7.94
CA TYR A 56 13.03 39.89 -7.93
C TYR A 56 13.39 39.38 -9.33
N GLY A 57 12.88 40.01 -10.39
CA GLY A 57 13.11 39.61 -11.78
C GLY A 57 12.15 38.52 -12.25
N VAL A 58 10.97 38.41 -11.63
CA VAL A 58 9.94 37.41 -11.93
C VAL A 58 8.68 38.10 -12.44
N THR A 59 7.74 37.33 -12.98
CA THR A 59 6.41 37.87 -13.31
C THR A 59 5.51 37.96 -12.08
N VAL A 60 4.46 38.79 -12.12
CA VAL A 60 3.48 38.87 -11.02
C VAL A 60 2.73 37.54 -10.86
N ASP A 61 2.45 36.84 -11.96
CA ASP A 61 1.86 35.50 -11.96
C ASP A 61 2.76 34.52 -11.19
N GLU A 62 4.04 34.46 -11.54
CA GLU A 62 5.03 33.61 -10.87
C GLU A 62 5.20 33.97 -9.40
N LEU A 63 5.12 35.24 -9.03
CA LEU A 63 5.15 35.69 -7.63
C LEU A 63 3.94 35.18 -6.82
N LEU A 64 2.78 35.03 -7.46
CA LEU A 64 1.50 34.66 -6.84
C LEU A 64 1.12 33.19 -7.07
N ARG A 65 1.92 32.45 -7.84
CA ARG A 65 1.65 31.05 -8.14
C ARG A 65 1.71 30.22 -6.87
N VAL A 66 0.62 29.49 -6.64
CA VAL A 66 0.48 28.46 -5.62
C VAL A 66 0.61 27.16 -6.40
N GLU A 67 1.66 26.39 -6.14
CA GLU A 67 1.75 25.03 -6.65
C GLU A 67 0.61 24.23 -5.99
N GLU A 68 -0.45 23.96 -6.73
CA GLU A 68 -1.46 23.00 -6.29
C GLU A 68 -0.79 21.62 -6.31
N ASP A 69 -0.43 21.11 -5.12
CA ASP A 69 0.05 19.73 -4.88
C ASP A 69 -1.05 18.69 -5.23
N ILE A 70 -1.55 18.70 -6.47
CA ILE A 70 -2.49 17.71 -7.01
C ILE A 70 -1.72 16.48 -7.52
N GLU A 71 -0.40 16.58 -7.69
CA GLU A 71 0.40 15.54 -8.36
C GLU A 71 0.77 14.35 -7.46
N ASP A 72 0.66 14.46 -6.13
CA ASP A 72 1.07 13.38 -5.22
C ASP A 72 -0.04 12.35 -4.92
N ASP A 73 -1.33 12.71 -5.04
CA ASP A 73 -2.44 11.77 -4.80
C ASP A 73 -2.70 10.87 -6.02
N VAL A 74 -2.63 11.40 -7.25
CA VAL A 74 -2.91 10.61 -8.47
C VAL A 74 -1.82 9.57 -8.74
N ARG A 75 -0.56 9.90 -8.47
CA ARG A 75 0.58 9.00 -8.70
C ARG A 75 0.63 7.84 -7.71
N PHE A 76 0.08 8.00 -6.52
CA PHE A 76 0.02 6.93 -5.52
C PHE A 76 -1.07 5.90 -5.90
N GLU A 77 -2.23 6.36 -6.35
CA GLU A 77 -3.34 5.49 -6.79
C GLU A 77 -3.01 4.66 -8.04
N GLU A 78 -2.23 5.21 -8.99
CA GLU A 78 -1.82 4.47 -10.19
C GLU A 78 -0.84 3.33 -9.87
N ARG A 79 0.12 3.55 -8.96
CA ARG A 79 1.10 2.53 -8.56
C ARG A 79 0.47 1.35 -7.83
N ASP A 80 -0.51 1.62 -6.97
CA ASP A 80 -1.25 0.57 -6.27
C ASP A 80 -2.10 -0.25 -7.26
N ARG A 81 -2.69 0.40 -8.28
CA ARG A 81 -3.43 -0.29 -9.34
C ARG A 81 -2.52 -1.21 -10.17
N ASP A 82 -1.36 -0.73 -10.59
CA ASP A 82 -0.39 -1.51 -11.38
C ASP A 82 0.16 -2.71 -10.59
N ALA A 83 0.41 -2.54 -9.29
CA ALA A 83 0.86 -3.63 -8.42
C ALA A 83 -0.22 -4.71 -8.21
N VAL A 84 -1.48 -4.31 -8.08
CA VAL A 84 -2.62 -5.24 -7.98
C VAL A 84 -2.81 -6.02 -9.29
N GLU A 85 -2.73 -5.35 -10.44
CA GLU A 85 -2.88 -5.99 -11.75
C GLU A 85 -1.72 -6.94 -12.08
N ALA A 86 -0.48 -6.56 -11.77
CA ALA A 86 0.68 -7.44 -11.88
C ALA A 86 0.60 -8.65 -10.93
N GLY A 87 0.06 -8.47 -9.73
CA GLY A 87 -0.19 -9.56 -8.77
C GLY A 87 -1.26 -10.53 -9.25
N ALA A 88 -2.38 -10.02 -9.79
CA ALA A 88 -3.49 -10.82 -10.30
C ALA A 88 -3.09 -11.66 -11.52
N THR A 89 -2.37 -11.06 -12.47
CA THR A 89 -1.85 -11.75 -13.67
C THR A 89 -0.83 -12.83 -13.31
N ARG A 90 0.11 -12.54 -12.41
CA ARG A 90 1.08 -13.54 -11.91
C ARG A 90 0.36 -14.68 -11.17
N GLY A 91 -0.65 -14.39 -10.36
CA GLY A 91 -1.45 -15.40 -9.67
C GLY A 91 -2.21 -16.32 -10.64
N ALA A 92 -2.84 -15.75 -11.66
CA ALA A 92 -3.55 -16.51 -12.70
C ALA A 92 -2.60 -17.41 -13.52
N GLN A 93 -1.40 -16.92 -13.86
CA GLN A 93 -0.39 -17.72 -14.56
C GLN A 93 0.13 -18.88 -13.73
N ILE A 94 0.39 -18.67 -12.43
CA ILE A 94 0.83 -19.73 -11.51
C ILE A 94 -0.24 -20.83 -11.43
N GLN A 95 -1.50 -20.46 -11.22
CA GLN A 95 -2.60 -21.44 -11.16
C GLN A 95 -2.76 -22.22 -12.47
N ALA A 96 -2.64 -21.56 -13.62
CA ALA A 96 -2.70 -22.22 -14.93
C ALA A 96 -1.53 -23.19 -15.15
N GLN A 97 -0.32 -22.80 -14.75
CA GLN A 97 0.87 -23.64 -14.87
C GLN A 97 0.80 -24.85 -13.94
N GLU A 98 0.34 -24.67 -12.69
CA GLU A 98 0.12 -25.77 -11.75
C GLU A 98 -0.94 -26.76 -12.24
N ALA A 99 -2.03 -26.25 -12.84
CA ALA A 99 -3.06 -27.09 -13.44
C ALA A 99 -2.52 -27.91 -14.63
N ALA A 100 -1.69 -27.29 -15.47
CA ALA A 100 -1.05 -27.98 -16.60
C ALA A 100 -0.06 -29.07 -16.13
N VAL A 101 0.75 -28.77 -15.11
CA VAL A 101 1.68 -29.76 -14.51
C VAL A 101 0.89 -30.92 -13.92
N ARG A 102 -0.18 -30.66 -13.15
CA ARG A 102 -1.03 -31.71 -12.59
C ARG A 102 -1.66 -32.60 -13.66
N ALA A 103 -2.11 -32.01 -14.76
CA ALA A 103 -2.69 -32.76 -15.88
C ALA A 103 -1.64 -33.67 -16.54
N ASN A 104 -0.43 -33.17 -16.76
CA ASN A 104 0.66 -33.95 -17.33
C ASN A 104 1.06 -35.12 -16.41
N GLU A 105 1.19 -34.87 -15.11
CA GLU A 105 1.48 -35.92 -14.12
C GLU A 105 0.40 -37.01 -14.05
N ALA A 106 -0.87 -36.64 -14.20
CA ALA A 106 -1.96 -37.60 -14.28
C ALA A 106 -1.87 -38.48 -15.55
N ALA A 107 -1.55 -37.87 -16.69
CA ALA A 107 -1.36 -38.59 -17.95
C ALA A 107 -0.18 -39.57 -17.87
N VAL A 108 0.95 -39.15 -17.30
CA VAL A 108 2.14 -40.01 -17.11
C VAL A 108 1.82 -41.19 -16.20
N ARG A 109 1.11 -40.98 -15.09
CA ARG A 109 0.71 -42.07 -14.19
C ARG A 109 -0.22 -43.07 -14.87
N ALA A 110 -1.17 -42.60 -15.67
CA ALA A 110 -2.05 -43.47 -16.45
C ALA A 110 -1.27 -44.33 -17.47
N ALA A 111 -0.30 -43.73 -18.15
CA ALA A 111 0.57 -44.45 -19.09
C ALA A 111 1.43 -45.52 -18.38
N GLN A 112 2.03 -45.18 -17.24
CA GLN A 112 2.82 -46.13 -16.45
C GLN A 112 1.98 -47.30 -15.93
N ALA A 113 0.74 -47.03 -15.48
CA ALA A 113 -0.18 -48.07 -15.05
C ALA A 113 -0.56 -49.03 -16.19
N ALA A 114 -0.76 -48.50 -17.41
CA ALA A 114 -1.01 -49.32 -18.59
C ALA A 114 0.18 -50.20 -18.95
N VAL A 115 1.41 -49.67 -18.88
CA VAL A 115 2.65 -50.44 -19.11
C VAL A 115 2.82 -51.53 -18.04
N ALA A 116 2.60 -51.21 -16.76
CA ALA A 116 2.68 -52.19 -15.68
C ALA A 116 1.65 -53.33 -15.85
N ALA A 117 0.42 -52.99 -16.26
CA ALA A 117 -0.61 -53.98 -16.56
C ALA A 117 -0.23 -54.87 -17.74
N ALA A 118 0.40 -54.32 -18.79
CA ALA A 118 0.89 -55.10 -19.92
C ALA A 118 2.04 -56.05 -19.52
N GLN A 119 2.99 -55.57 -18.72
CA GLN A 119 4.08 -56.40 -18.19
C GLN A 119 3.56 -57.53 -17.29
N ALA A 120 2.59 -57.24 -16.42
CA ALA A 120 1.97 -58.25 -15.55
C ALA A 120 1.25 -59.35 -16.34
N ARG A 121 0.62 -59.00 -17.47
CA ARG A 121 0.02 -59.99 -18.39
C ARG A 121 1.09 -60.84 -19.05
N ALA A 122 2.16 -60.22 -19.56
CA ALA A 122 3.27 -60.94 -20.19
C ALA A 122 3.99 -61.89 -19.21
N THR A 123 4.19 -61.49 -17.95
CA THR A 123 4.78 -62.38 -16.93
C THR A 123 3.84 -63.49 -16.50
N ALA A 124 2.52 -63.25 -16.46
CA ALA A 124 1.53 -64.30 -16.23
C ALA A 124 1.53 -65.35 -17.36
N GLU A 125 1.62 -64.91 -18.62
CA GLU A 125 1.73 -65.79 -19.78
C GLU A 125 3.04 -66.60 -19.76
N GLN A 126 4.17 -65.97 -19.44
CA GLN A 126 5.46 -66.65 -19.27
C GLN A 126 5.46 -67.66 -18.10
N ALA A 127 4.77 -67.34 -17.00
CA ALA A 127 4.61 -68.28 -15.88
C ALA A 127 3.77 -69.49 -16.29
N GLN A 128 2.75 -69.28 -17.14
CA GLN A 128 1.91 -70.35 -17.67
C GLN A 128 2.68 -71.25 -18.64
N THR A 129 3.49 -70.70 -19.55
CA THR A 129 4.35 -71.52 -20.43
C THR A 129 5.44 -72.27 -19.66
N LYS A 130 6.06 -71.63 -18.65
CA LYS A 130 7.06 -72.27 -17.78
C LYS A 130 6.45 -73.40 -16.92
N SER A 131 5.18 -73.26 -16.53
CA SER A 131 4.44 -74.33 -15.83
C SER A 131 4.10 -75.52 -16.73
N LEU A 132 3.96 -75.33 -18.06
CA LEU A 132 3.83 -76.43 -19.02
C LEU A 132 5.18 -77.13 -19.31
N GLU A 133 6.29 -76.40 -19.37
CA GLU A 133 7.62 -77.01 -19.52
C GLU A 133 8.05 -77.81 -18.28
N GLN A 134 7.67 -77.39 -17.08
CA GLN A 134 7.93 -78.14 -15.83
C GLN A 134 6.99 -79.34 -15.63
N ALA A 135 5.96 -79.52 -16.46
CA ALA A 135 5.09 -80.70 -16.41
C ALA A 135 5.72 -81.97 -17.06
N THR A 136 6.92 -81.87 -17.64
CA THR A 136 7.68 -83.01 -18.18
C THR A 136 9.02 -83.20 -17.46
N SER A 137 9.05 -83.11 -16.13
CA SER A 137 9.99 -83.90 -15.34
C SER A 137 9.43 -84.10 -13.94
N SER A 138 8.87 -85.29 -13.71
CA SER A 138 8.52 -85.78 -12.38
C SER A 138 9.71 -85.69 -11.43
N GLY A 139 9.44 -85.36 -10.16
CA GLY A 139 10.28 -85.86 -9.07
C GLY A 139 10.49 -84.94 -7.88
N GLN A 140 9.50 -84.95 -6.99
CA GLN A 140 9.69 -85.11 -5.54
C GLN A 140 10.26 -83.97 -4.66
N MET A 141 9.40 -83.63 -3.70
CA MET A 141 9.63 -83.62 -2.24
C MET A 141 9.76 -82.28 -1.50
N SER A 142 8.87 -82.22 -0.50
CA SER A 142 9.04 -81.71 0.86
C SER A 142 8.70 -80.26 1.17
N ALA A 143 7.65 -80.20 2.00
CA ALA A 143 7.27 -79.16 2.94
C ALA A 143 8.44 -78.35 3.52
N THR A 144 8.21 -77.06 3.76
CA THR A 144 8.33 -76.47 5.10
C THR A 144 7.72 -75.07 5.08
N ALA A 145 6.88 -74.83 6.09
CA ALA A 145 6.28 -73.54 6.38
C ALA A 145 7.34 -72.50 6.74
N CYS A 146 7.15 -71.26 6.29
CA CYS A 146 7.85 -70.10 6.84
C CYS A 146 6.82 -69.02 7.22
N PRO A 147 6.70 -68.68 8.51
CA PRO A 147 6.24 -67.36 8.95
C PRO A 147 7.40 -66.32 8.82
N PRO A 148 7.08 -65.01 8.82
CA PRO A 148 8.01 -63.95 8.44
C PRO A 148 8.96 -63.51 9.59
N PRO A 149 10.17 -63.00 9.26
CA PRO A 149 11.01 -62.22 10.18
C PRO A 149 11.35 -60.81 9.62
N PRO A 150 12.16 -59.97 10.31
CA PRO A 150 11.91 -59.41 11.63
C PRO A 150 11.97 -57.87 11.61
N SER A 151 11.47 -57.30 12.71
CA SER A 151 11.72 -55.99 13.31
C SER A 151 12.83 -55.13 12.67
N GLY A 152 12.43 -54.08 11.95
CA GLY A 152 13.27 -52.93 11.62
C GLY A 152 12.66 -51.66 12.21
N GLN A 153 13.24 -51.14 13.29
CA GLN A 153 12.91 -49.84 13.84
C GLN A 153 13.32 -48.73 12.86
N PRO A 154 12.51 -47.69 12.64
CA PRO A 154 13.03 -46.39 12.24
C PRO A 154 13.42 -45.60 13.49
N VAL A 155 14.73 -45.42 13.64
CA VAL A 155 15.36 -44.38 14.47
C VAL A 155 14.80 -43.02 14.06
N GLN A 156 14.29 -42.24 15.01
CA GLN A 156 13.99 -40.82 14.80
C GLN A 156 15.29 -40.00 14.92
N PRO A 157 15.61 -39.14 13.93
CA PRO A 157 16.47 -37.97 14.16
C PRO A 157 15.64 -36.68 14.17
N GLN A 158 16.00 -35.80 15.10
CA GLN A 158 15.45 -34.46 15.36
C GLN A 158 15.42 -33.55 14.11
N PRO A 159 14.50 -32.57 14.03
CA PRO A 159 14.62 -31.47 13.09
C PRO A 159 15.81 -30.58 13.48
N GLN A 160 16.89 -30.64 12.70
CA GLN A 160 17.93 -29.61 12.69
C GLN A 160 17.39 -28.40 11.92
N GLN A 161 17.38 -27.24 12.59
CA GLN A 161 17.16 -25.96 11.93
C GLN A 161 18.37 -25.61 11.05
N PRO A 162 18.18 -25.23 9.78
CA PRO A 162 19.21 -24.53 9.04
C PRO A 162 19.12 -23.03 9.30
N TYR A 163 20.16 -22.49 9.94
CA TYR A 163 20.64 -21.12 9.77
C TYR A 163 21.01 -20.94 8.27
N ARG A 164 20.80 -19.84 7.53
CA ARG A 164 21.01 -18.42 7.78
C ARG A 164 20.56 -17.65 6.52
N ALA A 165 20.10 -16.40 6.67
CA ALA A 165 20.53 -15.30 5.78
C ALA A 165 20.26 -13.96 6.48
N GLN A 166 21.33 -13.33 6.96
CA GLN A 166 21.36 -11.90 7.28
C GLN A 166 20.96 -11.10 6.03
N GLN A 167 20.02 -10.18 6.18
CA GLN A 167 19.83 -9.11 5.19
C GLN A 167 20.79 -7.94 5.51
N PRO A 168 21.47 -7.38 4.49
CA PRO A 168 22.38 -6.25 4.64
C PRO A 168 21.60 -4.96 4.86
N GLY A 169 22.25 -3.98 5.48
CA GLY A 169 21.67 -2.71 5.88
C GLY A 169 21.03 -1.92 4.75
N ALA A 170 19.94 -1.24 5.11
CA ALA A 170 19.47 -0.04 4.47
C ALA A 170 19.02 0.91 5.58
N GLU A 171 19.95 1.78 5.99
CA GLU A 171 19.59 3.07 6.55
C GLU A 171 18.81 3.81 5.45
N HIS A 172 17.57 4.20 5.72
CA HIS A 172 16.90 5.30 5.02
C HIS A 172 16.06 6.07 6.04
N ASP A 173 16.59 7.25 6.32
CA ASP A 173 16.00 8.50 6.76
C ASP A 173 14.55 8.58 7.28
N ALA A 174 14.48 9.33 8.38
CA ALA A 174 13.40 10.16 8.87
C ALA A 174 12.20 10.39 7.93
N GLY A 175 11.11 9.67 8.21
CA GLY A 175 9.76 10.03 7.79
C GLY A 175 8.84 10.00 9.00
N GLY A 176 8.91 11.03 9.85
CA GLY A 176 8.03 11.17 11.00
C GLY A 176 6.57 11.15 10.56
N HIS A 177 5.89 10.01 10.72
CA HIS A 177 4.44 9.93 10.64
C HIS A 177 3.86 10.88 11.69
N ARG A 178 3.44 12.08 11.26
CA ARG A 178 2.62 12.96 12.08
C ARG A 178 1.34 12.19 12.36
N LYS A 179 1.23 11.64 13.56
CA LYS A 179 0.01 10.96 14.03
C LYS A 179 -1.14 11.95 13.84
N ARG A 180 -2.02 11.71 12.85
CA ARG A 180 -3.23 12.53 12.62
C ARG A 180 -4.00 12.58 13.95
N GLY A 181 -4.43 13.76 14.39
CA GLY A 181 -5.14 13.88 15.65
C GLY A 181 -6.44 13.08 15.66
N PRO A 182 -6.92 12.64 16.84
CA PRO A 182 -8.17 11.91 16.98
C PRO A 182 -9.40 12.65 16.46
N TRP A 183 -9.36 13.97 16.38
CA TRP A 183 -10.47 14.80 15.92
C TRP A 183 -10.64 14.80 14.39
N THR A 184 -9.56 14.64 13.62
CA THR A 184 -9.62 14.51 12.16
C THR A 184 -9.86 13.07 11.70
N THR A 185 -9.76 12.10 12.62
CA THR A 185 -9.96 10.66 12.37
C THR A 185 -11.40 10.20 12.63
N PHE A 186 -12.20 10.98 13.37
CA PHE A 186 -13.60 10.63 13.65
C PHE A 186 -14.46 10.72 12.37
N PRO A 187 -15.25 9.69 12.00
CA PRO A 187 -16.01 9.64 10.76
C PRO A 187 -17.29 10.51 10.83
N TYR A 188 -17.11 11.81 11.01
CA TYR A 188 -18.19 12.79 11.14
C TYR A 188 -19.17 12.82 9.95
N PRO A 189 -18.73 12.70 8.68
CA PRO A 189 -19.65 12.64 7.54
C PRO A 189 -20.60 11.44 7.61
N VAL A 190 -20.14 10.30 8.12
CA VAL A 190 -20.96 9.09 8.30
C VAL A 190 -22.05 9.35 9.35
N LEU A 191 -21.70 10.04 10.44
CA LEU A 191 -22.65 10.44 11.47
C LEU A 191 -23.72 11.41 10.91
N CYS A 192 -23.32 12.39 10.09
CA CYS A 192 -24.26 13.31 9.42
C CYS A 192 -25.25 12.57 8.53
N VAL A 193 -24.79 11.57 7.76
CA VAL A 193 -25.66 10.74 6.90
C VAL A 193 -26.66 9.95 7.74
N ILE A 194 -26.23 9.32 8.84
CA ILE A 194 -27.12 8.58 9.75
C ILE A 194 -28.19 9.52 10.34
N ILE A 195 -27.80 10.71 10.79
CA ILE A 195 -28.73 11.71 11.35
C ILE A 195 -29.70 12.23 10.27
N PHE A 196 -29.21 12.49 9.06
CA PHE A 196 -30.04 12.91 7.92
C PHE A 196 -31.09 11.86 7.57
N LEU A 197 -30.69 10.59 7.48
CA LEU A 197 -31.60 9.48 7.21
C LEU A 197 -32.61 9.33 8.34
N ALA A 198 -32.19 9.44 9.61
CA ALA A 198 -33.10 9.39 10.74
C ALA A 198 -34.14 10.54 10.68
N LEU A 199 -33.73 11.77 10.39
CA LEU A 199 -34.65 12.92 10.28
C LEU A 199 -35.60 12.80 9.07
N GLY A 200 -35.12 12.26 7.95
CA GLY A 200 -35.94 12.00 6.76
C GLY A 200 -36.98 10.91 6.99
N PHE A 201 -36.59 9.79 7.59
CA PHE A 201 -37.47 8.64 7.82
C PHE A 201 -38.39 8.78 9.03
N LEU A 202 -37.95 9.39 10.14
CA LEU A 202 -38.77 9.53 11.35
C LEU A 202 -39.70 10.75 11.30
N CYS A 203 -39.23 11.87 10.75
CA CYS A 203 -39.92 13.14 10.84
C CYS A 203 -40.43 13.66 9.47
N GLY A 204 -40.10 12.99 8.36
CA GLY A 204 -40.52 13.40 7.00
C GLY A 204 -39.93 14.73 6.53
N VAL A 205 -38.98 15.29 7.28
CA VAL A 205 -38.39 16.61 7.03
C VAL A 205 -37.14 16.49 6.18
N TRP A 206 -37.35 16.15 4.91
CA TRP A 206 -36.27 16.09 3.91
C TRP A 206 -35.69 17.47 3.60
N HIS A 207 -36.53 18.50 3.64
CA HIS A 207 -36.19 19.86 3.24
C HIS A 207 -35.44 20.73 4.27
N PRO A 208 -35.52 20.51 5.59
CA PRO A 208 -34.60 21.17 6.53
C PRO A 208 -33.42 20.27 6.92
N ALA A 209 -33.47 18.96 6.65
CA ALA A 209 -32.41 18.04 7.06
C ALA A 209 -31.08 18.24 6.31
N TRP A 210 -31.08 18.86 5.12
CA TRP A 210 -29.83 19.19 4.42
C TRP A 210 -28.91 20.15 5.20
N LEU A 211 -29.47 20.89 6.17
CA LEU A 211 -28.69 21.76 7.07
C LEU A 211 -27.66 20.96 7.90
N VAL A 212 -27.86 19.65 8.08
CA VAL A 212 -26.89 18.77 8.75
C VAL A 212 -25.61 18.60 7.91
N PHE A 213 -25.64 18.81 6.59
CA PHE A 213 -24.42 18.76 5.77
C PHE A 213 -23.61 20.06 5.85
N LEU A 214 -24.26 21.19 6.18
CA LEU A 214 -23.57 22.47 6.42
C LEU A 214 -22.71 22.45 7.68
N THR A 215 -22.90 21.48 8.57
CA THR A 215 -22.06 21.34 9.76
C THR A 215 -20.72 20.67 9.44
N ILE A 216 -20.56 20.04 8.27
CA ILE A 216 -19.31 19.37 7.86
C ILE A 216 -18.14 20.37 7.74
N PRO A 217 -18.25 21.46 6.96
CA PRO A 217 -17.18 22.47 6.90
C PRO A 217 -16.89 23.09 8.27
N LEU A 218 -17.93 23.36 9.07
CA LEU A 218 -17.80 23.95 10.40
C LEU A 218 -17.08 23.02 11.39
N TYR A 219 -17.40 21.73 11.36
CA TYR A 219 -16.80 20.71 12.21
C TYR A 219 -15.30 20.60 11.96
N TYR A 220 -14.88 20.47 10.70
CA TYR A 220 -13.47 20.36 10.36
C TYR A 220 -12.71 21.67 10.59
N TRP A 221 -13.37 22.82 10.41
CA TRP A 221 -12.80 24.12 10.77
C TRP A 221 -12.53 24.25 12.28
N ILE A 222 -13.48 23.85 13.14
CA ILE A 222 -13.31 23.85 14.59
C ILE A 222 -12.25 22.83 15.03
N ALA A 223 -12.29 21.61 14.47
CA ALA A 223 -11.30 20.58 14.77
C ALA A 223 -9.88 21.04 14.41
N HIS A 224 -9.72 21.74 13.28
CA HIS A 224 -8.45 22.31 12.84
C HIS A 224 -7.93 23.40 13.80
N ILE A 225 -8.82 24.25 14.32
CA ILE A 225 -8.46 25.30 15.30
C ILE A 225 -7.97 24.67 16.61
N ILE A 226 -8.70 23.69 17.15
CA ILE A 226 -8.36 23.04 18.42
C ILE A 226 -7.04 22.25 18.29
N GLU A 227 -6.83 21.56 17.16
CA GLU A 227 -5.63 20.76 16.94
C GLU A 227 -4.36 21.60 16.72
N ASN A 228 -4.53 22.87 16.34
CA ASN A 228 -3.46 23.86 16.19
C ASN A 228 -3.20 24.70 17.44
N ASP A 229 -4.02 24.61 18.49
CA ASP A 229 -3.78 25.31 19.75
C ASP A 229 -2.54 24.72 20.45
N PRO A 230 -1.51 25.53 20.80
CA PRO A 230 -0.32 25.06 21.49
C PRO A 230 -0.63 24.39 22.85
N ASN A 231 -1.72 24.78 23.52
CA ASN A 231 -2.11 24.20 24.81
C ASN A 231 -2.62 22.76 24.66
N TYR A 232 -3.36 22.46 23.57
CA TYR A 232 -3.85 21.11 23.27
C TYR A 232 -2.72 20.13 22.91
N ARG A 233 -1.64 20.63 22.28
CA ARG A 233 -0.46 19.83 21.92
C ARG A 233 0.45 19.52 23.11
N ALA A 234 0.45 20.34 24.15
CA ALA A 234 1.31 20.17 25.33
C ALA A 234 0.86 19.01 26.23
N ASP A 235 -0.45 18.76 26.32
CA ASP A 235 -1.06 17.72 27.16
C ASP A 235 -0.93 16.29 26.60
N ARG A 236 -0.30 16.14 25.42
CA ARG A 236 -0.16 14.87 24.68
C ARG A 236 1.28 14.39 24.47
N ARG A 237 2.27 15.11 25.00
CA ARG A 237 3.68 14.69 24.96
C ARG A 237 4.08 13.90 26.19
#